data_AF-A0A1X0P8L8-F1
#
_entry.id   AF-A0A1X0P8L8-F1
#
_cell.length_a   1.000
_cell.length_b   1.000
_cell.length_c   1.000
_cell.angle_alpha   90.00
_cell.angle_beta   90.00
_cell.angle_gamma   90.00
#
_symmetry.space_group_name_H-M   'P 1'
#
loop_
_entity.id
_entity.type
_entity.pdbx_description
1 polymer ?
#
loop_
_entity_poly.entity_id
_entity_poly.type
_entity_poly.pdbx_seq_one_letter_code
_entity_poly.pdbx_strand_id
1 'polypeptide(L)'
;MRFISAKGLMGCNNTKAKNGDFSGSSNRSDGCIAEEFATLAKQNPVAATLLEEWNKFVYSISGASAIIRKEVWADCTNKGLTHRSVDTVGKLFLVYIRNDLTSRGWGGNFDYSVVGVSNQGYLKANATVDSSNSSSRSRESSWEVKVHYLTTAKPSQ
;
A
#
# COMPACT_ATOMS: atom_id res chain seq x y z
N MET A 1 -40.14 -39.13 23.21
CA MET A 1 -40.42 -37.80 23.79
C MET A 1 -39.21 -37.33 24.58
N ARG A 2 -39.02 -36.00 24.62
CA ARG A 2 -37.96 -35.21 25.31
C ARG A 2 -36.67 -34.98 24.52
N PHE A 3 -36.78 -33.99 23.64
CA PHE A 3 -35.73 -33.00 23.37
C PHE A 3 -35.34 -32.28 24.66
N ILE A 4 -34.04 -32.03 24.87
CA ILE A 4 -33.57 -30.87 25.62
C ILE A 4 -32.40 -30.25 24.84
N SER A 5 -32.68 -29.05 24.36
CA SER A 5 -31.74 -28.08 23.79
C SER A 5 -31.03 -27.36 24.94
N ALA A 6 -29.70 -27.20 24.86
CA ALA A 6 -28.97 -26.22 25.65
C ALA A 6 -28.14 -25.35 24.70
N LYS A 7 -28.59 -24.10 24.57
CA LYS A 7 -27.90 -22.98 23.92
C LYS A 7 -26.76 -22.50 24.82
N GLY A 8 -25.64 -22.15 24.17
CA GLY A 8 -24.91 -20.91 24.43
C GLY A 8 -23.98 -20.87 25.64
N LEU A 9 -22.68 -20.75 25.35
CA LEU A 9 -21.84 -19.72 25.96
C LEU A 9 -20.68 -19.41 25.00
N MET A 10 -20.77 -18.23 24.39
CA MET A 10 -19.64 -17.52 23.79
C MET A 10 -18.57 -17.31 24.87
N GLY A 11 -17.32 -17.64 24.54
CA GLY A 11 -16.15 -17.26 25.30
C GLY A 11 -15.01 -16.98 24.35
N CYS A 12 -14.88 -15.73 23.91
CA CYS A 12 -13.64 -15.22 23.33
C CYS A 12 -12.59 -15.15 24.44
N ASN A 13 -11.38 -15.67 24.20
CA ASN A 13 -10.14 -15.07 24.68
C ASN A 13 -8.90 -15.64 23.97
N ASN A 14 -7.95 -14.72 23.75
CA ASN A 14 -6.84 -14.75 22.80
C ASN A 14 -5.74 -15.80 23.04
N THR A 15 -4.92 -15.91 21.99
CA THR A 15 -3.46 -16.17 21.93
C THR A 15 -2.99 -17.55 21.42
N LYS A 16 -2.63 -17.57 20.12
CA LYS A 16 -1.27 -17.92 19.68
C LYS A 16 -1.14 -17.61 18.20
N ALA A 17 -0.36 -16.58 17.87
CA ALA A 17 0.18 -16.40 16.54
C ALA A 17 1.02 -17.64 16.19
N LYS A 18 0.67 -18.31 15.08
CA LYS A 18 1.46 -19.41 14.53
C LYS A 18 1.73 -19.12 13.05
N ASN A 19 3.00 -18.87 12.79
CA ASN A 19 3.76 -19.08 11.57
C ASN A 19 3.11 -18.66 10.24
N GLY A 20 3.49 -17.47 9.78
CA GLY A 20 3.79 -17.25 8.37
C GLY A 20 5.26 -16.91 8.27
N ASP A 21 6.11 -17.90 7.99
CA ASP A 21 7.53 -17.74 7.74
C ASP A 21 7.74 -16.75 6.58
N PHE A 22 8.25 -15.56 6.89
CA PHE A 22 8.92 -14.71 5.91
C PHE A 22 10.29 -15.34 5.57
N SER A 23 10.24 -16.43 4.81
CA SER A 23 11.42 -17.01 4.16
C SER A 23 11.89 -16.06 3.06
N GLY A 24 12.77 -15.14 3.44
CA GLY A 24 13.40 -14.17 2.55
C GLY A 24 14.28 -13.18 3.32
N SER A 25 15.12 -13.71 4.21
CA SER A 25 16.08 -12.96 5.00
C SER A 25 17.03 -12.16 4.10
N SER A 26 16.80 -10.86 4.04
CA SER A 26 17.88 -9.88 3.90
C SER A 26 17.72 -8.91 5.05
N ASN A 27 18.70 -8.88 5.96
CA ASN A 27 18.84 -7.87 7.02
C ASN A 27 19.16 -6.49 6.42
N ARG A 28 18.34 -6.03 5.47
CA ARG A 28 18.39 -4.67 4.96
C ARG A 28 17.58 -3.83 5.92
N SER A 29 18.21 -2.80 6.47
CA SER A 29 17.52 -1.79 7.26
C SER A 29 16.37 -1.20 6.43
N ASP A 30 15.27 -0.83 7.08
CA ASP A 30 14.11 -0.21 6.40
C ASP A 30 14.52 0.98 5.52
N GLY A 31 15.59 1.71 5.90
CA GLY A 31 16.19 2.78 5.10
C GLY A 31 16.74 2.34 3.74
N CYS A 32 17.38 1.17 3.66
CA CYS A 32 17.90 0.61 2.40
C CYS A 32 16.77 0.24 1.43
N ILE A 33 15.62 -0.18 1.96
CA ILE A 33 14.44 -0.55 1.16
C ILE A 33 13.70 0.69 0.63
N ALA A 34 13.72 1.81 1.36
CA ALA A 34 13.15 3.08 0.86
C ALA A 34 13.96 3.67 -0.31
N GLU A 35 15.30 3.58 -0.27
CA GLU A 35 16.16 3.95 -1.40
C GLU A 35 15.94 3.05 -2.62
N GLU A 36 15.62 1.77 -2.38
CA GLU A 36 15.27 0.81 -3.42
C GLU A 36 13.98 1.21 -4.15
N PHE A 37 12.96 1.69 -3.44
CA PHE A 37 11.74 2.23 -4.06
C PHE A 37 12.01 3.47 -4.91
N ALA A 38 12.80 4.43 -4.40
CA ALA A 38 13.16 5.63 -5.17
C ALA A 38 13.94 5.31 -6.45
N THR A 39 14.79 4.28 -6.40
CA THR A 39 15.49 3.77 -7.58
C THR A 39 14.53 3.08 -8.54
N LEU A 40 13.59 2.28 -8.01
CA LEU A 40 12.55 1.63 -8.81
C LEU A 40 11.64 2.63 -9.51
N ALA A 41 11.31 3.76 -8.87
CA ALA A 41 10.50 4.84 -9.47
C ALA A 41 11.13 5.43 -10.74
N LYS A 42 12.47 5.43 -10.86
CA LYS A 42 13.15 5.87 -12.11
C LYS A 42 12.94 4.88 -13.26
N GLN A 43 12.72 3.61 -12.93
CA GLN A 43 12.69 2.51 -13.89
C GLN A 43 11.28 1.98 -14.16
N ASN A 44 10.35 2.09 -13.21
CA ASN A 44 9.00 1.56 -13.29
C ASN A 44 7.99 2.72 -13.28
N PRO A 45 7.17 2.88 -14.34
CA PRO A 45 6.25 4.01 -14.46
C PRO A 45 5.12 3.94 -13.42
N VAL A 46 4.71 2.75 -12.97
CA VAL A 46 3.73 2.61 -11.87
C VAL A 46 4.32 3.16 -10.58
N ALA A 47 5.58 2.82 -10.26
CA ALA A 47 6.26 3.36 -9.09
C ALA A 47 6.46 4.88 -9.18
N ALA A 48 6.80 5.40 -10.37
CA ALA A 48 6.93 6.84 -10.62
C ALA A 48 5.61 7.59 -10.33
N THR A 49 4.51 7.12 -10.92
CA THR A 49 3.18 7.72 -10.73
C THR A 49 2.74 7.63 -9.27
N LEU A 50 3.00 6.50 -8.60
CA LEU A 50 2.63 6.31 -7.20
C LEU A 50 3.39 7.28 -6.27
N LEU A 51 4.69 7.45 -6.50
CA LEU A 51 5.53 8.40 -5.76
C LEU A 51 5.08 9.85 -5.99
N GLU A 52 4.77 10.22 -7.23
CA GLU A 52 4.30 11.55 -7.57
C GLU A 52 2.96 11.88 -6.88
N GLU A 53 2.00 10.97 -6.94
CA GLU A 53 0.68 11.17 -6.32
C GLU A 53 0.74 11.17 -4.79
N TRP A 54 1.65 10.39 -4.19
CA TRP A 54 1.93 10.47 -2.76
C TRP A 54 2.48 11.83 -2.36
N ASN A 55 3.50 12.32 -3.08
CA ASN A 55 4.12 13.62 -2.79
C ASN A 55 3.11 14.77 -2.90
N LYS A 56 2.22 14.73 -3.90
CA LYS A 56 1.10 15.70 -4.03
C LYS A 56 0.17 15.64 -2.82
N PHE A 57 -0.17 14.44 -2.35
CA PHE A 57 -1.00 14.26 -1.17
C PHE A 57 -0.33 14.80 0.09
N VAL A 58 0.93 14.40 0.35
CA VAL A 58 1.72 14.90 1.49
C VAL A 58 1.81 16.43 1.49
N TYR A 59 2.03 17.04 0.32
CA TYR A 59 2.03 18.50 0.17
C TYR A 59 0.65 19.10 0.52
N SER A 60 -0.43 18.48 0.07
CA SER A 60 -1.79 18.94 0.36
C SER A 60 -2.13 18.89 1.86
N ILE A 61 -1.72 17.82 2.55
CA ILE A 61 -2.05 17.62 3.97
C ILE A 61 -1.17 18.40 4.93
N SER A 62 -0.06 18.95 4.43
CA SER A 62 0.78 19.87 5.19
C SER A 62 0.07 21.21 5.48
N GLY A 63 -0.96 21.56 4.70
CA GLY A 63 -1.77 22.78 4.89
C GLY A 63 -3.13 22.54 5.57
N ALA A 64 -3.83 21.44 5.26
CA ALA A 64 -5.17 21.12 5.77
C ALA A 64 -5.48 19.62 5.63
N SER A 65 -6.42 19.08 6.40
CA SER A 65 -6.88 17.69 6.18
C SER A 65 -7.43 17.51 4.76
N ALA A 66 -7.08 16.41 4.10
CA ALA A 66 -7.54 16.11 2.75
C ALA A 66 -8.07 14.68 2.64
N ILE A 67 -9.13 14.51 1.85
CA ILE A 67 -9.62 13.21 1.40
C ILE A 67 -9.45 13.18 -0.11
N ILE A 68 -8.47 12.43 -0.58
CA ILE A 68 -8.14 12.31 -2.01
C ILE A 68 -8.46 10.90 -2.47
N ARG A 69 -9.26 10.81 -3.55
CA ARG A 69 -9.46 9.56 -4.30
C ARG A 69 -9.17 9.83 -5.76
N LYS A 70 -8.25 9.06 -6.35
CA LYS A 70 -7.82 9.32 -7.72
C LYS A 70 -7.58 8.03 -8.50
N GLU A 71 -7.88 8.07 -9.78
CA GLU A 71 -7.57 7.01 -10.74
C GLU A 71 -6.69 7.62 -11.85
N VAL A 72 -5.56 6.97 -12.13
CA VAL A 72 -4.54 7.45 -13.06
C VAL A 72 -3.98 6.30 -13.88
N TRP A 73 -3.53 6.59 -15.09
CA TRP A 73 -2.80 5.64 -15.92
C TRP A 73 -1.31 5.91 -15.83
N ALA A 74 -0.52 4.86 -15.58
CA ALA A 74 0.92 4.92 -15.71
C ALA A 74 1.29 5.00 -17.20
N ASP A 75 2.19 5.91 -17.55
CA ASP A 75 2.74 5.98 -18.90
C ASP A 75 3.68 4.78 -19.13
N CYS A 76 3.10 3.70 -19.67
CA CYS A 76 3.80 2.44 -19.89
C CYS A 76 4.48 2.37 -21.27
N THR A 77 4.58 3.49 -21.98
CA THR A 77 5.13 3.51 -23.34
C THR A 77 6.55 2.95 -23.31
N ASN A 78 6.75 1.78 -23.94
CA ASN A 78 8.01 1.03 -24.05
C ASN A 78 8.53 0.28 -22.80
N LYS A 79 7.73 0.10 -21.75
CA LYS A 79 8.14 -0.69 -20.58
C LYS A 79 7.25 -1.91 -20.38
N GLY A 80 7.83 -3.10 -20.58
CA GLY A 80 7.15 -4.36 -20.34
C GLY A 80 6.90 -4.56 -18.85
N LEU A 81 5.65 -4.33 -18.42
CA LEU A 81 5.22 -4.57 -17.05
C LEU A 81 4.57 -5.94 -16.92
N THR A 82 4.78 -6.54 -15.77
CA THR A 82 4.08 -7.76 -15.34
C THR A 82 3.36 -7.48 -14.02
N HIS A 83 2.28 -8.21 -13.74
CA HIS A 83 1.59 -8.11 -12.44
C HIS A 83 2.54 -8.35 -11.27
N ARG A 84 3.51 -9.27 -11.43
CA ARG A 84 4.56 -9.52 -10.43
C ARG A 84 5.45 -8.31 -10.20
N SER A 85 5.90 -7.66 -11.27
CA SER A 85 6.71 -6.44 -11.13
C SER A 85 5.95 -5.31 -10.44
N VAL A 86 4.63 -5.22 -10.64
CA VAL A 86 3.78 -4.24 -9.99
C VAL A 86 3.48 -4.61 -8.54
N ASP A 87 3.35 -5.89 -8.20
CA ASP A 87 3.28 -6.33 -6.81
C ASP A 87 4.56 -5.95 -6.02
N THR A 88 5.74 -6.11 -6.63
CA THR A 88 6.99 -5.62 -6.04
C THR A 88 6.96 -4.11 -5.79
N VAL A 89 6.39 -3.31 -6.72
CA VAL A 89 6.20 -1.87 -6.53
C VAL A 89 5.38 -1.60 -5.28
N GLY A 90 4.25 -2.29 -5.09
CA GLY A 90 3.39 -2.10 -3.91
C GLY A 90 4.09 -2.43 -2.59
N LYS A 91 4.85 -3.53 -2.54
CA LYS A 91 5.62 -3.95 -1.36
C LYS A 91 6.70 -2.93 -0.97
N LEU A 92 7.44 -2.43 -1.96
CA LEU A 92 8.48 -1.44 -1.70
C LEU A 92 7.87 -0.09 -1.32
N PHE A 93 6.74 0.26 -1.93
CA PHE A 93 6.03 1.49 -1.60
C PHE A 93 5.53 1.50 -0.15
N LEU A 94 5.02 0.37 0.37
CA LEU A 94 4.64 0.20 1.79
C LEU A 94 5.77 0.59 2.76
N VAL A 95 7.00 0.18 2.45
CA VAL A 95 8.15 0.47 3.30
C VAL A 95 8.55 1.94 3.15
N TYR A 96 8.56 2.44 1.90
CA TYR A 96 8.86 3.84 1.60
C TYR A 96 7.96 4.82 2.38
N ILE A 97 6.64 4.66 2.30
CA ILE A 97 5.69 5.56 2.99
C ILE A 97 5.77 5.42 4.51
N ARG A 98 6.02 4.22 5.05
CA ARG A 98 6.17 4.04 6.51
C ARG A 98 7.35 4.86 7.00
N ASN A 99 8.46 4.85 6.27
CA ASN A 99 9.63 5.64 6.59
C ASN A 99 9.36 7.14 6.39
N ASP A 100 8.67 7.54 5.31
CA ASP A 100 8.31 8.94 5.06
C ASP A 100 7.43 9.50 6.19
N LEU A 101 6.37 8.78 6.58
CA LEU A 101 5.50 9.15 7.71
C LEU A 101 6.29 9.24 9.03
N THR A 102 7.11 8.22 9.32
CA THR A 102 7.94 8.20 10.53
C THR A 102 8.89 9.40 10.58
N SER A 103 9.53 9.75 9.45
CA SER A 103 10.45 10.89 9.36
C SER A 103 9.76 12.24 9.61
N ARG A 104 8.45 12.32 9.37
CA ARG A 104 7.61 13.51 9.59
C ARG A 104 7.01 13.55 11.00
N GLY A 105 7.18 12.48 11.80
CA GLY A 105 6.49 12.31 13.07
C GLY A 105 5.00 11.99 12.91
N TRP A 106 4.58 11.54 11.72
CA TRP A 106 3.18 11.22 11.42
C TRP A 106 2.90 9.73 11.59
N GLY A 107 1.65 9.44 11.95
CA GLY A 107 1.11 8.08 12.01
C GLY A 107 0.20 7.79 10.83
N GLY A 108 -0.17 6.53 10.67
CA GLY A 108 -1.16 6.16 9.66
C GLY A 108 -1.26 4.67 9.42
N ASN A 109 -2.35 4.29 8.75
CA ASN A 109 -2.51 2.94 8.21
C ASN A 109 -2.38 3.01 6.70
N PHE A 110 -1.81 1.97 6.12
CA PHE A 110 -1.71 1.87 4.68
C PHE A 110 -1.86 0.44 4.22
N ASP A 111 -2.48 0.28 3.05
CA ASP A 111 -2.62 -0.99 2.36
C ASP A 111 -2.47 -0.82 0.84
N TYR A 112 -2.11 -1.90 0.16
CA TYR A 112 -2.15 -1.96 -1.30
C TYR A 112 -2.73 -3.28 -1.80
N SER A 113 -3.31 -3.25 -2.99
CA SER A 113 -3.75 -4.43 -3.73
C SER A 113 -3.37 -4.31 -5.20
N VAL A 114 -3.08 -5.44 -5.83
CA VAL A 114 -2.81 -5.53 -7.27
C VAL A 114 -3.85 -6.43 -7.90
N VAL A 115 -4.52 -5.93 -8.92
CA VAL A 115 -5.48 -6.70 -9.71
C VAL A 115 -5.02 -6.71 -11.15
N GLY A 116 -4.96 -7.90 -11.73
CA GLY A 116 -4.46 -8.11 -13.09
C GLY A 116 -5.42 -8.96 -13.92
N VAL A 117 -5.58 -8.57 -15.17
CA VAL A 117 -6.15 -9.38 -16.26
C VAL A 117 -5.13 -9.44 -17.40
N SER A 118 -5.38 -10.27 -18.41
CA SER A 118 -4.40 -10.66 -19.42
C SER A 118 -3.56 -9.52 -20.02
N ASN A 119 -4.17 -8.37 -20.30
CA ASN A 119 -3.51 -7.27 -21.02
C ASN A 119 -3.40 -5.96 -20.20
N GLN A 120 -4.02 -5.90 -19.03
CA GLN A 120 -3.96 -4.73 -18.17
C GLN A 120 -4.12 -5.10 -16.70
N GLY A 121 -3.72 -4.20 -15.82
CA GLY A 121 -4.02 -4.31 -14.41
C GLY A 121 -4.07 -2.96 -13.75
N TYR A 122 -4.28 -2.96 -12.44
CA TYR A 122 -4.08 -1.78 -11.62
C TYR A 122 -3.46 -2.14 -10.28
N LEU A 123 -2.71 -1.19 -9.73
CA LEU A 123 -2.32 -1.17 -8.33
C LEU A 123 -3.21 -0.15 -7.62
N LYS A 124 -3.94 -0.59 -6.61
CA LYS A 124 -4.70 0.29 -5.71
C LYS A 124 -3.93 0.44 -4.41
N ALA A 125 -3.67 1.67 -4.00
CA ALA A 125 -3.00 1.99 -2.75
C ALA A 125 -3.88 2.94 -1.93
N ASN A 126 -3.96 2.69 -0.62
CA ASN A 126 -4.80 3.45 0.31
C ASN A 126 -4.00 3.81 1.55
N ALA A 127 -4.14 5.03 2.03
CA ALA A 127 -3.56 5.53 3.27
C ALA A 127 -4.60 6.27 4.09
N THR A 128 -4.59 6.07 5.40
CA THR A 128 -5.09 7.05 6.37
C THR A 128 -3.90 7.61 7.11
N VAL A 129 -3.74 8.93 7.13
CA VAL A 129 -2.60 9.62 7.75
C VAL A 129 -3.10 10.48 8.88
N ASP A 130 -2.49 10.30 10.05
CA ASP A 130 -2.64 11.17 11.20
C ASP A 130 -1.41 12.07 11.29
N SER A 131 -1.58 13.34 10.93
CA SER A 131 -0.53 14.37 10.96
C SER A 131 -0.52 15.20 12.25
N SER A 132 -1.23 14.78 13.31
CA SER A 132 -1.31 15.54 14.56
C SER A 132 -0.02 15.43 15.39
N ASN A 133 0.61 16.56 15.67
CA ASN A 133 1.87 16.62 16.45
C ASN A 133 1.68 16.88 17.96
N SER A 134 0.45 17.13 18.46
CA SER A 134 0.11 17.17 19.90
C SER A 134 -1.34 17.60 20.15
N SER A 135 -2.03 16.87 21.03
CA SER A 135 -3.22 17.20 21.87
C SER A 135 -4.40 18.02 21.32
N SER A 136 -4.47 18.32 20.02
CA SER A 136 -5.59 19.02 19.38
C SER A 136 -6.09 18.16 18.22
N ARG A 137 -7.41 17.90 18.17
CA ARG A 137 -8.19 17.18 17.14
C ARG A 137 -7.33 16.52 16.04
N SER A 138 -7.23 15.18 16.07
CA SER A 138 -6.51 14.42 15.05
C SER A 138 -6.96 14.86 13.65
N ARG A 139 -6.00 15.29 12.83
CA ARG A 139 -6.25 15.68 11.45
C ARG A 139 -6.07 14.46 10.57
N GLU A 140 -7.01 13.54 10.69
CA GLU A 140 -7.01 12.35 9.84
C GLU A 140 -7.24 12.78 8.38
N SER A 141 -6.35 12.36 7.51
CA SER A 141 -6.44 12.56 6.07
C SER A 141 -6.47 11.21 5.39
N SER A 142 -7.26 11.09 4.33
CA SER A 142 -7.39 9.83 3.58
C SER A 142 -6.89 10.00 2.16
N TRP A 143 -6.15 9.02 1.67
CA TRP A 143 -5.63 8.97 0.32
C TRP A 143 -5.91 7.62 -0.28
N GLU A 144 -6.47 7.60 -1.49
CA GLU A 144 -6.64 6.41 -2.29
C GLU A 144 -6.22 6.75 -3.72
N VAL A 145 -5.29 5.97 -4.28
CA VAL A 145 -4.94 6.05 -5.69
C VAL A 145 -5.05 4.68 -6.35
N LYS A 146 -5.59 4.67 -7.56
CA LYS A 146 -5.58 3.50 -8.43
C LYS A 146 -4.74 3.82 -9.67
N VAL A 147 -3.62 3.12 -9.81
CA VAL A 147 -2.68 3.28 -10.93
C VAL A 147 -2.86 2.13 -11.91
N HIS A 148 -3.43 2.43 -13.08
CA HIS A 148 -3.62 1.50 -14.17
C HIS A 148 -2.35 1.32 -14.98
N TYR A 149 -2.13 0.11 -15.51
CA TYR A 149 -1.00 -0.21 -16.36
C TYR A 149 -1.37 -1.25 -17.41
N LEU A 150 -0.69 -1.20 -18.54
CA LEU A 150 -0.71 -2.27 -19.54
C LEU A 150 0.32 -3.33 -19.15
N THR A 151 -0.07 -4.60 -19.23
CA THR A 151 0.87 -5.71 -19.00
C THR A 151 1.30 -6.29 -20.34
N THR A 152 2.56 -6.71 -20.42
CA THR A 152 3.10 -7.45 -21.56
C THR A 152 3.15 -8.96 -21.28
N ALA A 153 2.58 -9.42 -20.16
CA ALA A 153 2.48 -10.83 -19.85
C ALA A 153 1.62 -11.53 -20.92
N LYS A 154 2.17 -12.54 -21.59
CA LYS A 154 1.39 -13.37 -22.50
C LYS A 154 0.33 -14.12 -21.67
N PRO A 155 -0.95 -14.14 -22.08
CA PRO A 155 -1.91 -15.03 -21.45
C PRO A 155 -1.41 -16.46 -21.60
N SER A 156 -1.37 -17.21 -20.50
CA SER A 156 -1.20 -18.66 -20.54
C SER A 156 -2.39 -19.22 -21.33
N GLN A 157 -2.14 -19.74 -22.54
CA GLN A 157 -3.13 -20.51 -23.30
C GLN A 157 -3.42 -21.84 -22.61
#